data_AF-A0AAU5K4S4-F1
#
_entry.id   AF-A0AAU5K4S4-F1
#
_cell.length_a   1.000
_cell.length_b   1.000
_cell.length_c   1.000
_cell.angle_alpha   90.00
_cell.angle_beta   90.00
_cell.angle_gamma   90.00
#
_symmetry.space_group_name_H-M   'P 1'
#
loop_
_entity.id
_entity.type
_entity.pdbx_description
1 polymer ?
#
loop_
_entity_poly.entity_id
_entity_poly.type
_entity_poly.pdbx_seq_one_letter_code
_entity_poly.pdbx_strand_id
1 'polypeptide(L)'
;MRHQSQLPGWTPAVPFVALGHPSWIMLVLAGVLAVVVRQLAEWQRRRTLVALVERSTLGTVVEQESGMGGPGMRVQVGTEQANGTPAAGEGAHE
;
A
#
# COMPACT_ATOMS: atom_id res chain seq x y z
N MET A 1 -16.40 -45.16 -63.67
CA MET A 1 -17.53 -44.45 -63.02
C MET A 1 -17.18 -44.20 -61.56
N ARG A 2 -17.70 -43.09 -61.02
CA ARG A 2 -17.03 -42.18 -60.07
C ARG A 2 -16.73 -42.74 -58.68
N HIS A 3 -15.57 -42.30 -58.18
CA HIS A 3 -15.09 -42.42 -56.81
C HIS A 3 -16.13 -42.00 -55.78
N GLN A 4 -16.35 -42.86 -54.78
CA GLN A 4 -17.01 -42.48 -53.53
C GLN A 4 -16.03 -41.64 -52.69
N SER A 5 -16.26 -40.33 -52.63
CA SER A 5 -15.63 -39.45 -51.65
C SER A 5 -16.45 -39.48 -50.37
N GLN A 6 -16.09 -40.38 -49.45
CA GLN A 6 -16.42 -40.21 -48.03
C GLN A 6 -15.75 -38.92 -47.54
N LEU A 7 -16.54 -37.91 -47.21
CA LEU A 7 -16.04 -36.75 -46.48
C LEU A 7 -15.95 -37.12 -45.00
N PRO A 8 -14.76 -37.10 -44.38
CA PRO A 8 -14.61 -37.39 -42.97
C PRO A 8 -15.28 -36.28 -42.16
N GLY A 9 -16.09 -36.69 -41.18
CA GLY A 9 -16.81 -35.80 -40.29
C GLY A 9 -15.89 -34.78 -39.63
N TRP A 10 -16.00 -33.54 -40.08
CA TRP A 10 -15.40 -32.40 -39.42
C TRP A 10 -16.43 -31.81 -38.46
N THR A 11 -16.44 -32.30 -37.22
CA THR A 11 -17.01 -31.54 -36.12
C THR A 11 -15.99 -30.48 -35.74
N PRO A 12 -16.34 -29.17 -35.77
CA PRO A 12 -15.50 -28.21 -35.09
C PRO A 12 -15.53 -28.59 -33.61
N ALA A 13 -14.40 -29.06 -33.09
CA ALA A 13 -14.15 -29.08 -31.67
C ALA A 13 -14.44 -27.66 -31.18
N VAL A 14 -15.61 -27.46 -30.58
CA VAL A 14 -15.95 -26.26 -29.84
C VAL A 14 -14.75 -26.01 -28.92
N PRO A 15 -14.01 -24.91 -29.09
CA PRO A 15 -12.89 -24.67 -28.23
C PRO A 15 -13.47 -24.59 -26.82
N PHE A 16 -12.95 -25.43 -25.94
CA PHE A 16 -13.19 -25.49 -24.51
C PHE A 16 -12.76 -24.18 -23.82
N VAL A 17 -13.26 -23.03 -24.27
CA VAL A 17 -13.05 -21.72 -23.62
C VAL A 17 -13.74 -21.70 -22.25
N ALA A 18 -14.51 -22.73 -21.92
CA ALA A 18 -15.20 -22.90 -20.64
C ALA A 18 -14.54 -23.94 -19.70
N LEU A 19 -13.21 -24.10 -19.72
CA LEU A 19 -12.49 -24.67 -18.58
C LEU A 19 -11.64 -23.57 -17.93
N GLY A 20 -12.31 -22.56 -17.38
CA GLY A 20 -11.67 -21.61 -16.48
C GLY A 20 -11.07 -22.38 -15.31
N HIS A 21 -9.75 -22.55 -15.29
CA HIS A 21 -9.08 -23.32 -14.27
C HIS A 21 -9.32 -22.62 -12.92
N PRO A 22 -10.01 -23.21 -11.93
CA PRO A 22 -10.33 -22.53 -10.67
C PRO A 22 -9.07 -22.02 -9.93
N SER A 23 -7.89 -22.51 -10.30
CA SER A 23 -6.59 -22.03 -9.84
C SER A 23 -6.34 -20.54 -10.15
N TRP A 24 -6.71 -20.02 -11.33
CA TRP A 24 -6.45 -18.61 -11.64
C TRP A 24 -7.33 -17.68 -10.78
N ILE A 25 -8.58 -18.10 -10.50
CA ILE A 25 -9.48 -17.38 -9.61
C ILE A 25 -8.89 -17.32 -8.20
N MET A 26 -8.38 -18.44 -7.70
CA MET A 26 -7.72 -18.49 -6.39
C MET A 26 -6.46 -17.61 -6.33
N LEU A 27 -5.67 -17.57 -7.39
CA LEU A 27 -4.50 -16.69 -7.46
C LEU A 27 -4.87 -15.20 -7.45
N VAL A 28 -5.90 -14.82 -8.23
CA VAL A 28 -6.42 -13.45 -8.22
C VAL A 28 -6.96 -13.09 -6.84
N LEU A 29 -7.75 -13.97 -6.22
CA LEU A 29 -8.32 -13.76 -4.90
C LEU A 29 -7.22 -13.61 -3.83
N ALA A 30 -6.19 -14.46 -3.87
CA ALA A 30 -5.05 -14.38 -2.97
C ALA A 30 -4.28 -13.06 -3.16
N GLY A 31 -4.07 -12.63 -4.40
CA GLY A 31 -3.44 -11.35 -4.73
C GLY A 31 -4.24 -10.16 -4.19
N VAL A 32 -5.56 -10.14 -4.42
CA VAL A 32 -6.45 -9.10 -3.89
C VAL A 32 -6.41 -9.08 -2.36
N LEU A 33 -6.51 -10.25 -1.72
CA LEU A 33 -6.47 -10.35 -0.26
C LEU A 33 -5.14 -9.84 0.31
N ALA A 34 -4.02 -10.19 -0.31
CA ALA A 34 -2.70 -9.69 0.09
C ALA A 34 -2.61 -8.15 0.01
N VAL A 35 -3.15 -7.55 -1.06
CA VAL A 35 -3.22 -6.09 -1.21
C VAL A 35 -4.11 -5.48 -0.12
N VAL A 36 -5.30 -6.04 0.11
CA VAL A 36 -6.22 -5.55 1.15
C VAL A 36 -5.58 -5.60 2.53
N VAL A 37 -4.94 -6.72 2.89
CA VAL A 37 -4.23 -6.87 4.17
C VAL A 37 -3.13 -5.82 4.32
N ARG A 38 -2.35 -5.58 3.26
CA ARG A 38 -1.30 -4.56 3.27
C ARG A 38 -1.86 -3.15 3.46
N GLN A 39 -2.95 -2.82 2.77
CA GLN A 39 -3.62 -1.52 2.90
C GLN A 39 -4.21 -1.31 4.30
N LEU A 40 -4.79 -2.37 4.90
CA LEU A 40 -5.28 -2.33 6.28
C LEU A 40 -4.15 -2.13 7.28
N ALA A 41 -3.02 -2.81 7.10
CA ALA A 41 -1.85 -2.66 7.96
C ALA A 41 -1.29 -1.23 7.91
N GLU A 42 -1.20 -0.64 6.71
CA GLU A 42 -0.78 0.75 6.52
C GLU A 42 -1.79 1.75 7.11
N TRP A 43 -3.09 1.49 6.97
CA TRP A 43 -4.12 2.35 7.55
C TRP A 43 -4.09 2.34 9.08
N GLN A 44 -4.00 1.14 9.69
CA GLN A 44 -3.85 1.00 11.15
C GLN A 44 -2.61 1.75 11.63
N ARG A 45 -1.48 1.57 10.94
CA ARG A 45 -0.23 2.26 11.22
C ARG A 45 -0.39 3.79 11.26
N ARG A 46 -1.00 4.38 10.23
CA ARG A 46 -1.24 5.83 10.19
C ARG A 46 -2.12 6.28 11.33
N ARG A 47 -3.18 5.53 11.64
CA ARG A 47 -4.11 5.85 12.72
C ARG A 47 -3.41 5.81 14.09
N THR A 48 -2.59 4.80 14.34
CA THR A 48 -1.78 4.71 15.57
C THR A 48 -0.83 5.88 15.69
N LEU A 49 -0.18 6.27 14.60
CA LEU A 49 0.77 7.38 14.63
C LEU A 49 0.07 8.73 14.87
N VAL A 50 -1.08 8.97 14.24
CA VAL A 50 -1.89 10.17 14.52
C VAL A 50 -2.31 10.19 16.00
N ALA A 51 -2.78 9.07 16.54
CA ALA A 51 -3.16 8.98 17.95
C ALA A 51 -1.98 9.21 18.91
N LEU A 52 -0.78 8.74 18.55
CA LEU A 52 0.44 9.01 19.32
C LEU A 52 0.82 10.48 19.26
N VAL A 53 0.80 11.09 18.08
CA VAL A 53 1.10 12.51 17.88
C VAL A 53 0.14 13.38 18.69
N GLU A 54 -1.17 13.13 18.59
CA GLU A 54 -2.20 13.87 19.33
C GLU A 54 -2.04 13.79 20.85
N ARG A 55 -1.51 12.68 21.36
CA ARG A 55 -1.38 12.44 22.80
C ARG A 55 0.00 12.78 23.36
N SER A 56 1.00 12.93 22.52
CA SER A 56 2.38 13.17 22.93
C SER A 56 2.65 14.63 23.26
N THR A 57 3.57 14.87 24.20
CA THR A 57 4.12 16.19 24.49
C THR A 57 5.10 16.63 23.40
N LEU A 58 5.18 17.93 23.14
CA LEU A 58 6.14 18.53 22.21
C LEU A 58 7.58 18.07 22.54
N GLY A 59 8.38 17.81 21.50
CA GLY A 59 9.74 17.27 21.59
C GLY A 59 9.83 15.74 21.61
N THR A 60 8.71 15.02 21.71
CA THR A 60 8.69 13.55 21.69
C THR A 60 9.04 13.01 20.31
N VAL A 61 9.90 12.00 20.26
CA VAL A 61 10.21 11.27 19.01
C VAL A 61 9.51 9.93 19.03
N VAL A 62 8.65 9.69 18.05
CA VAL A 62 7.98 8.41 17.81
C VAL A 62 8.76 7.68 16.73
N GLU A 63 9.31 6.52 17.08
CA GLU A 63 9.96 5.62 16.14
C GLU A 63 9.09 4.40 15.91
N GLN A 64 8.84 4.09 14.65
CA GLN A 64 8.08 2.93 14.24
C GLN A 64 8.94 2.06 13.33
N GLU A 65 9.11 0.81 13.74
CA GLU A 65 9.88 -0.19 13.00
C GLU A 65 9.23 -0.53 11.64
N SER A 66 10.02 -1.15 10.77
CA SER A 66 9.52 -1.70 9.51
C SER A 66 8.58 -2.88 9.76
N GLY A 67 7.61 -3.07 8.89
CA GLY A 67 6.68 -4.18 9.00
C GLY A 67 5.82 -4.36 7.76
N MET A 68 4.78 -5.19 7.86
CA MET A 68 3.88 -5.50 6.74
C MET A 68 3.21 -4.26 6.14
N GLY A 69 3.00 -3.21 6.95
CA GLY A 69 2.45 -1.94 6.49
C GLY A 69 3.43 -1.07 5.69
N GLY A 70 4.75 -1.28 5.82
CA GLY A 70 5.74 -0.49 5.08
C GLY A 70 7.09 -0.32 5.79
N PRO A 71 7.99 0.50 5.23
CA PRO A 71 9.32 0.77 5.80
C PRO A 71 9.21 1.48 7.15
N GLY A 72 10.24 1.40 7.99
CA GLY A 72 10.27 2.11 9.28
C GLY A 72 10.05 3.62 9.10
N MET A 73 9.47 4.27 10.11
CA MET A 73 9.16 5.69 10.08
C MET A 73 9.45 6.33 11.43
N ARG A 74 10.12 7.48 11.42
CA ARG A 74 10.44 8.26 12.61
C ARG A 74 9.80 9.64 12.50
N VAL A 75 9.04 10.04 13.50
CA VAL A 75 8.30 11.31 13.52
C VAL A 75 8.62 12.04 14.82
N GLN A 76 9.08 13.29 14.72
CA GLN A 76 9.27 14.18 15.87
C GLN A 76 8.03 15.05 16.04
N VAL A 77 7.45 15.04 17.24
CA VAL A 77 6.22 15.77 17.54
C VAL A 77 6.55 17.17 18.01
N GLY A 78 6.36 18.13 17.11
CA GLY A 78 6.73 19.52 17.33
C GLY A 78 8.24 19.73 17.36
N THR A 79 8.65 20.94 17.01
CA THR A 79 9.93 21.46 17.45
C THR A 79 9.60 22.43 18.57
N GLU A 80 10.38 22.44 19.64
CA GLU A 80 10.43 23.64 20.46
C GLU A 80 10.95 24.72 19.51
N GLN A 81 10.03 25.47 18.92
CA GLN A 81 10.38 26.65 18.17
C GLN A 81 10.96 27.57 19.24
N ALA A 82 12.28 27.54 19.38
CA ALA A 82 13.00 28.49 20.21
C ALA A 82 12.40 29.84 19.87
N ASN A 83 11.76 30.46 20.86
CA ASN A 83 11.28 31.83 20.79
C ASN A 83 12.51 32.74 20.73
N GLY A 84 13.27 32.65 19.65
CA GLY A 84 14.28 33.59 19.24
C GLY A 84 13.58 34.58 18.34
N THR A 85 12.72 35.41 18.95
CA THR A 85 12.56 36.77 18.47
C THR A 85 13.84 37.49 18.90
N PRO A 86 14.86 37.71 18.06
CA PRO A 86 15.73 38.85 18.30
C PRO A 86 14.83 40.07 18.11
N ALA A 87 14.43 40.67 19.24
CA ALA A 87 13.80 41.97 19.24
C ALA A 87 14.65 42.89 18.35
N ALA A 88 13.98 43.53 17.40
CA ALA A 88 14.55 44.61 16.64
C ALA A 88 15.01 45.72 17.61
N GLY A 89 16.28 46.13 17.48
CA GLY A 89 16.72 47.50 17.75
C GLY A 89 17.26 47.82 19.16
N GLU A 90 18.58 47.79 19.30
CA GLU A 90 19.38 48.74 20.11
C GLU A 90 20.80 48.63 19.52
N GLY A 91 21.37 49.58 18.79
CA GLY A 91 21.52 50.99 19.13
C GLY A 91 22.92 51.22 19.73
N ALA A 92 23.86 51.63 18.88
CA ALA A 92 25.06 52.42 19.18
C ALA A 92 26.04 51.96 20.28
N HIS A 93 27.30 51.69 19.90
CA HIS A 93 28.50 52.29 20.49
C HIS A 93 29.74 51.84 19.70
N GLU A 94 30.13 52.63 18.71
CA GLU A 94 31.54 52.88 18.35
C GLU A 94 31.71 54.38 18.12
#